data_AF-A0A535QLC7-F1
#
_entry.id   AF-A0A535QLC7-F1
#
_cell.length_a   1.000
_cell.length_b   1.000
_cell.length_c   1.000
_cell.angle_alpha   90.00
_cell.angle_beta   90.00
_cell.angle_gamma   90.00
#
_symmetry.space_group_name_H-M   'P 1'
#
loop_
_entity.id
_entity.type
_entity.pdbx_description
1 polymer ?
#
loop_
_entity_poly.entity_id
_entity_poly.type
_entity_poly.pdbx_seq_one_letter_code
_entity_poly.pdbx_strand_id
1 'polypeptide(L)'
;MQSRSSALTVIKAIGWIAAGMIIIVVFHLGGVIALRVGQFSPLMGAFIGGGLVLCSVLVPMGRREHVEPWIKFERVAWTLIGLGVIMWGLGESFWRYYISIGQTPFPSYADIGYSIFPALMFLGLLLQPSPGSGSRRALLLMDSLIAMGSILAIAWYLLLGSLAQTPGEANLAKFLGLYYPIADTALLSCVVFLLLRGQGRTYLATARRTGLLVVGLGLCFFVFSDFLFNVQNNSGTYVEATWIDLGWPLGMMTIGVAAFLRRFLPVTPPEIIQERMERSSEGNVFGFSRYVPYILLSMLFLALTFNVLSSDSGQIAIRPLLLFATMGVVALVVARQLLTLWENAHLAARQAEALEDLERANQRIEEQSHHIAEHSAELERGIVHLKDVQAQLANGNLRARAELTSGLLLPLAGSLNLMAERLMRLGQTSIYMQRLVRSLGELSIALERAAKGTPLIVPASCSEFIEINRLLVALRINSHNVMPVLNPMTPNPGIDRPNTQPLPQHQQRTPARMVTGSTGTRPFPASGPLPETPVSGPPQQTSVNGLRPFPTSGSLPPPLPGLRRLPTSGTFQKIDEHS
;
A
#
# COMPACT_ATOMS: atom_id res chain seq x y z
N MET A 1 6.03 10.00 28.48
CA MET A 1 5.20 10.18 29.69
C MET A 1 4.89 11.64 30.01
N GLN A 2 5.87 12.55 29.96
CA GLN A 2 5.71 13.97 30.34
C GLN A 2 4.70 14.76 29.46
N SER A 3 4.57 14.46 28.17
CA SER A 3 3.58 15.11 27.29
C SER A 3 2.13 14.64 27.55
N ARG A 4 1.94 13.42 28.06
CA ARG A 4 0.61 12.85 28.33
C ARG A 4 0.04 13.37 29.66
N SER A 5 0.88 13.58 30.67
CA SER A 5 0.42 14.17 31.94
C SER A 5 0.05 15.64 31.78
N SER A 6 0.86 16.42 31.06
CA SER A 6 0.55 17.83 30.74
C SER A 6 -0.74 17.96 29.91
N ALA A 7 -0.94 17.08 28.93
CA ALA A 7 -2.19 17.06 28.14
C ALA A 7 -3.44 16.80 29.00
N LEU A 8 -3.37 15.81 29.91
CA LEU A 8 -4.46 15.53 30.84
C LEU A 8 -4.73 16.70 31.79
N THR A 9 -3.68 17.39 32.25
CA THR A 9 -3.83 18.58 33.12
C THR A 9 -4.59 19.70 32.41
N VAL A 10 -4.26 20.00 31.15
CA VAL A 10 -4.95 21.04 30.36
C VAL A 10 -6.43 20.69 30.19
N ILE A 11 -6.74 19.45 29.79
CA ILE A 11 -8.13 18.99 29.60
C ILE A 11 -8.90 19.05 30.94
N LYS A 12 -8.29 18.63 32.05
CA LYS A 12 -8.89 18.73 33.37
C LYS A 12 -9.14 20.18 33.77
N ALA A 13 -8.20 21.09 33.52
CA ALA A 13 -8.37 22.51 33.82
C ALA A 13 -9.55 23.11 33.04
N ILE A 14 -9.66 22.82 31.75
CA ILE A 14 -10.79 23.23 30.91
C ILE A 14 -12.11 22.64 31.44
N GLY A 15 -12.10 21.35 31.80
CA GLY A 15 -13.25 20.68 32.40
C GLY A 15 -13.69 21.32 33.73
N TRP A 16 -12.75 21.70 34.59
CA TRP A 16 -13.05 22.42 35.84
C TRP A 16 -13.60 23.81 35.59
N ILE A 17 -13.06 24.54 34.62
CA ILE A 17 -13.57 25.86 34.21
C ILE A 17 -15.01 25.74 33.69
N ALA A 18 -15.28 24.76 32.81
CA ALA A 18 -16.61 24.47 32.29
C ALA A 18 -17.59 24.07 33.40
N ALA A 19 -17.19 23.17 34.31
CA ALA A 19 -18.01 22.76 35.44
C ALA A 19 -18.30 23.93 36.39
N GLY A 20 -17.31 24.78 36.67
CA GLY A 20 -17.47 25.99 37.47
C GLY A 20 -18.48 26.95 36.85
N MET A 21 -18.39 27.20 35.53
CA MET A 21 -19.38 28.02 34.80
C MET A 21 -20.79 27.44 34.92
N ILE A 22 -20.95 26.14 34.67
CA ILE A 22 -22.26 25.47 34.77
C ILE A 22 -22.83 25.61 36.18
N ILE A 23 -22.03 25.31 37.20
CA ILE A 23 -22.47 25.38 38.60
C ILE A 23 -22.90 26.81 38.95
N ILE A 24 -22.08 27.80 38.61
CA ILE A 24 -22.35 29.20 38.95
C ILE A 24 -23.61 29.72 38.25
N VAL A 25 -23.74 29.49 36.95
CA VAL A 25 -24.84 30.02 36.14
C VAL A 25 -26.15 29.27 36.40
N VAL A 26 -26.14 27.94 36.46
CA VAL A 26 -27.37 27.15 36.67
C VAL A 26 -27.94 27.36 38.08
N PHE A 27 -27.10 27.27 39.11
CA PHE A 27 -27.55 27.42 40.50
C PHE A 27 -27.57 28.88 40.97
N HIS A 28 -27.26 29.84 40.09
CA HIS A 28 -27.23 31.28 40.39
C HIS A 28 -26.38 31.62 41.63
N LEU A 29 -25.25 30.91 41.83
CA LEU A 29 -24.38 31.10 42.98
C LEU A 29 -23.74 32.49 42.97
N GLY A 30 -24.00 33.27 44.03
CA GLY A 30 -23.45 34.61 44.17
C GLY A 30 -24.24 35.71 43.45
N GLY A 31 -25.49 35.43 43.02
CA GLY A 31 -26.43 36.44 42.51
C GLY A 31 -25.88 37.23 41.32
N VAL A 32 -25.48 38.48 41.55
CA VAL A 32 -24.88 39.36 40.52
C VAL A 32 -23.62 38.75 39.89
N ILE A 33 -22.86 37.96 40.66
CA ILE A 33 -21.68 37.25 40.15
C ILE A 33 -22.08 36.22 39.10
N ALA A 34 -23.13 35.44 39.36
CA ALA A 34 -23.62 34.45 38.40
C ALA A 34 -24.09 35.09 37.10
N LEU A 35 -24.78 36.23 37.19
CA LEU A 35 -25.21 37.00 36.02
C LEU A 35 -24.00 37.46 35.18
N ARG A 36 -22.97 38.05 35.82
CA ARG A 36 -21.76 38.47 35.12
C ARG A 36 -21.00 37.30 34.50
N VAL A 37 -20.88 36.19 35.24
CA VAL A 37 -20.25 34.98 34.73
C VAL A 37 -21.01 34.47 33.50
N GLY A 38 -22.34 34.43 33.54
CA GLY A 38 -23.16 34.06 32.39
C GLY A 38 -22.96 35.00 31.20
N GLN A 39 -23.03 36.32 31.39
CA GLN A 39 -22.87 37.32 30.34
C GLN A 39 -21.49 37.28 29.65
N PHE A 40 -20.42 37.03 30.40
CA PHE A 40 -19.06 36.97 29.86
C PHE A 40 -18.58 35.55 29.54
N SER A 41 -19.37 34.52 29.86
CA SER A 41 -19.01 33.13 29.57
C SER A 41 -18.79 32.88 28.08
N PRO A 42 -19.63 33.36 27.12
CA PRO A 42 -19.42 33.06 25.70
C PRO A 42 -18.12 33.65 25.19
N LEU A 43 -17.80 34.87 25.60
CA LEU A 43 -16.54 35.55 25.30
C LEU A 43 -15.33 34.73 25.80
N MET A 44 -15.38 34.29 27.06
CA MET A 44 -14.32 33.48 27.67
C MET A 44 -14.17 32.13 26.94
N GLY A 45 -15.27 31.47 26.62
CA GLY A 45 -15.25 30.20 25.89
C GLY A 45 -14.68 30.32 24.48
N ALA A 46 -14.95 31.42 23.79
CA ALA A 46 -14.40 31.71 22.46
C ALA A 46 -12.88 31.88 22.50
N PHE A 47 -12.35 32.70 23.41
CA PHE A 47 -10.90 32.92 23.50
C PHE A 47 -10.16 31.70 24.03
N ILE A 48 -10.72 30.98 25.01
CA ILE A 48 -10.12 29.71 25.48
C ILE A 48 -10.15 28.67 24.36
N GLY A 49 -11.31 28.46 23.73
CA GLY A 49 -11.48 27.49 22.65
C GLY A 49 -10.58 27.79 21.45
N GLY A 50 -10.72 28.98 20.87
CA GLY A 50 -9.97 29.42 19.70
C GLY A 50 -8.47 29.52 19.97
N GLY A 51 -8.07 30.05 21.14
CA GLY A 51 -6.68 30.10 21.58
C GLY A 51 -6.07 28.70 21.72
N LEU A 52 -6.82 27.75 22.29
CA LEU A 52 -6.37 26.37 22.40
C LEU A 52 -6.20 25.67 21.05
N VAL A 53 -7.10 25.93 20.09
CA VAL A 53 -6.94 25.43 18.71
C VAL A 53 -5.67 26.00 18.08
N LEU A 54 -5.48 27.32 18.11
CA LEU A 54 -4.33 27.98 17.49
C LEU A 54 -3.01 27.56 18.14
N CYS A 55 -2.95 27.49 19.47
CA CYS A 55 -1.80 26.96 20.20
C CYS A 55 -1.51 25.51 19.80
N SER A 56 -2.53 24.66 19.66
CA SER A 56 -2.35 23.26 19.25
C SER A 56 -1.74 23.12 17.86
N VAL A 57 -2.03 24.06 16.95
CA VAL A 57 -1.46 24.09 15.59
C VAL A 57 -0.05 24.70 15.57
N LEU A 58 0.18 25.76 16.36
CA LEU A 58 1.45 26.50 16.38
C LEU A 58 2.56 25.77 17.15
N VAL A 59 2.22 24.94 18.14
CA VAL A 59 3.22 24.19 18.92
C VAL A 59 3.98 23.22 18.00
N PRO A 60 5.31 23.42 17.82
CA PRO A 60 6.11 22.61 16.91
C PRO A 60 6.15 21.16 17.36
N MET A 61 6.27 20.25 16.40
CA MET A 61 6.31 18.81 16.66
C MET A 61 7.76 18.39 16.88
N GLY A 62 8.10 18.00 18.11
CA GLY A 62 9.45 17.56 18.45
C GLY A 62 9.79 16.25 17.75
N ARG A 63 11.03 16.10 17.24
CA ARG A 63 11.49 14.86 16.54
C ARG A 63 11.39 13.58 17.37
N ARG A 64 11.21 13.70 18.70
CA ARG A 64 11.09 12.56 19.64
C ARG A 64 9.65 12.32 20.12
N GLU A 65 8.68 13.12 19.68
CA GLU A 65 7.27 12.91 20.03
C GLU A 65 6.65 11.82 19.16
N HIS A 66 6.14 10.76 19.78
CA HIS A 66 5.36 9.72 19.09
C HIS A 66 3.89 10.12 18.96
N VAL A 67 3.65 11.26 18.32
CA VAL A 67 2.33 11.86 18.05
C VAL A 67 2.01 11.78 16.57
N GLU A 68 0.72 11.78 16.22
CA GLU A 68 0.34 11.70 14.81
C GLU A 68 0.77 12.96 14.05
N PRO A 69 1.48 12.82 12.91
CA PRO A 69 1.89 13.95 12.12
C PRO A 69 0.66 14.61 11.47
N TRP A 70 0.78 15.93 11.29
CA TRP A 70 -0.13 16.69 10.46
C TRP A 70 0.03 16.29 8.99
N ILE A 71 -1.07 16.00 8.30
CA ILE A 71 -1.04 15.54 6.89
C ILE A 71 -1.64 16.60 5.96
N LYS A 72 -0.98 16.88 4.83
CA LYS A 72 -1.51 17.76 3.76
C LYS A 72 -2.01 19.11 4.32
N PHE A 73 -3.30 19.41 4.16
CA PHE A 73 -3.96 20.65 4.57
C PHE A 73 -4.50 20.62 5.99
N GLU A 74 -4.19 19.60 6.80
CA GLU A 74 -4.76 19.45 8.14
C GLU A 74 -4.41 20.60 9.07
N ARG A 75 -3.18 21.16 8.99
CA ARG A 75 -2.83 22.37 9.76
C ARG A 75 -3.68 23.56 9.35
N VAL A 76 -3.88 23.75 8.05
CA VAL A 76 -4.72 24.82 7.51
C VAL A 76 -6.16 24.64 7.99
N ALA A 77 -6.69 23.42 7.93
CA ALA A 77 -8.02 23.06 8.42
C ALA A 77 -8.23 23.50 9.87
N TRP A 78 -7.33 23.12 10.78
CA TRP A 78 -7.43 23.51 12.19
C TRP A 78 -7.14 25.00 12.43
N THR A 79 -6.30 25.63 11.62
CA THR A 79 -6.08 27.09 11.69
C THR A 79 -7.35 27.85 11.35
N LEU A 80 -8.08 27.44 10.31
CA LEU A 80 -9.36 28.04 9.94
C LEU A 80 -10.41 27.83 11.02
N ILE A 81 -10.50 26.62 11.61
CA ILE A 81 -11.38 26.34 12.76
C ILE A 81 -11.06 27.29 13.93
N GLY A 82 -9.78 27.41 14.30
CA GLY A 82 -9.36 28.28 15.40
C GLY A 82 -9.63 29.75 15.13
N LEU A 83 -9.33 30.22 13.91
CA LEU A 83 -9.60 31.59 13.49
C LEU A 83 -11.10 31.89 13.47
N GLY A 84 -11.93 30.93 13.02
CA GLY A 84 -13.38 31.05 13.09
C GLY A 84 -13.86 31.28 14.53
N VAL A 85 -13.40 30.46 15.48
CA VAL A 85 -13.79 30.60 16.89
C VAL A 85 -13.32 31.94 17.48
N ILE A 86 -12.13 32.42 17.11
CA ILE A 86 -11.65 33.75 17.51
C ILE A 86 -12.52 34.87 16.90
N MET A 87 -12.90 34.75 15.63
CA MET A 87 -13.79 35.73 14.97
C MET A 87 -15.16 35.79 15.64
N TRP A 88 -15.70 34.65 16.08
CA TRP A 88 -16.91 34.63 16.91
C TRP A 88 -16.72 35.43 18.20
N GLY A 89 -15.60 35.21 18.92
CA GLY A 89 -15.28 35.95 20.15
C GLY A 89 -15.05 37.45 19.95
N LEU A 90 -14.52 37.85 18.79
CA LEU A 90 -14.43 39.27 18.41
C LEU A 90 -15.83 39.85 18.16
N GLY A 91 -16.71 39.10 17.49
CA GLY A 91 -18.13 39.46 17.34
C GLY A 91 -18.80 39.66 18.70
N GLU A 92 -18.61 38.71 19.62
CA GLU A 92 -19.12 38.79 20.99
C GLU A 92 -18.55 40.01 21.74
N SER A 93 -17.30 40.39 21.49
CA SER A 93 -16.71 41.60 22.09
C SER A 93 -17.47 42.87 21.67
N PHE A 94 -17.83 42.97 20.38
CA PHE A 94 -18.67 44.06 19.88
C PHE A 94 -20.09 44.01 20.46
N TRP A 95 -20.67 42.81 20.54
CA TRP A 95 -21.99 42.63 21.13
C TRP A 95 -22.03 43.08 22.60
N ARG A 96 -21.05 42.67 23.41
CA ARG A 96 -20.89 43.12 24.79
C ARG A 96 -20.75 44.64 24.90
N TYR A 97 -20.04 45.27 23.97
CA TYR A 97 -19.95 46.73 23.90
C TYR A 97 -21.32 47.37 23.65
N TYR A 98 -22.12 46.87 22.69
CA TYR A 98 -23.46 47.39 22.44
C TYR A 98 -24.40 47.24 23.64
N ILE A 99 -24.39 46.07 24.28
CA ILE A 99 -25.17 45.83 25.50
C ILE A 99 -24.76 46.81 26.62
N SER A 100 -23.47 47.11 26.75
CA SER A 100 -22.98 48.05 27.78
C SER A 100 -23.49 49.49 27.60
N ILE A 101 -23.81 49.89 26.36
CA ILE A 101 -24.42 51.20 26.05
C ILE A 101 -25.94 51.14 25.92
N GLY A 102 -26.56 50.01 26.32
CA GLY A 102 -28.01 49.82 26.31
C GLY A 102 -28.63 49.63 24.93
N GLN A 103 -27.85 49.18 23.95
CA GLN A 103 -28.31 48.95 22.58
C GLN A 103 -28.28 47.46 22.22
N THR A 104 -29.28 47.01 21.48
CA THR A 104 -29.35 45.66 20.88
C THR A 104 -29.51 45.77 19.36
N PRO A 105 -28.54 46.35 18.64
CA PRO A 105 -28.67 46.58 17.21
C PRO A 105 -28.61 45.26 16.45
N PHE A 106 -29.56 45.02 15.55
CA PHE A 106 -29.51 43.91 14.62
C PHE A 106 -30.00 44.38 13.23
N PRO A 107 -29.19 44.24 12.17
CA PRO A 107 -27.80 43.79 12.12
C PRO A 107 -26.78 44.77 12.74
N SER A 108 -25.60 44.29 13.10
CA SER A 108 -24.52 45.07 13.71
C SER A 108 -23.12 44.61 13.28
N TYR A 109 -22.07 45.31 13.74
CA TYR A 109 -20.68 44.84 13.54
C TYR A 109 -20.37 43.52 14.26
N ALA A 110 -21.15 43.11 15.26
CA ALA A 110 -20.99 41.79 15.91
C ALA A 110 -21.28 40.65 14.92
N ASP A 111 -22.27 40.85 14.03
CA ASP A 111 -22.70 39.86 13.05
C ASP A 111 -21.62 39.54 12.02
N ILE A 112 -20.62 40.40 11.81
CA ILE A 112 -19.46 40.10 10.96
C ILE A 112 -18.67 38.92 11.56
N GLY A 113 -18.39 38.97 12.87
CA GLY A 113 -17.68 37.91 13.58
C GLY A 113 -18.49 36.62 13.63
N TYR A 114 -19.79 36.74 13.98
CA TYR A 114 -20.71 35.61 14.02
C TYR A 114 -20.91 34.94 12.66
N SER A 115 -20.92 35.71 11.57
CA SER A 115 -21.08 35.17 10.21
C SER A 115 -19.79 34.53 9.66
N ILE A 116 -18.62 35.04 10.01
CA ILE A 116 -17.34 34.47 9.55
C ILE A 116 -17.05 33.13 10.23
N PHE A 117 -17.45 32.95 11.49
CA PHE A 117 -17.24 31.71 12.25
C PHE A 117 -17.69 30.44 11.50
N PRO A 118 -18.97 30.29 11.10
CA PRO A 118 -19.43 29.08 10.45
C PRO A 118 -18.80 28.87 9.07
N ALA A 119 -18.50 29.94 8.32
CA ALA A 119 -17.83 29.83 7.03
C ALA A 119 -16.41 29.25 7.18
N LEU A 120 -15.62 29.75 8.13
CA LEU A 120 -14.28 29.24 8.40
C LEU A 120 -14.31 27.83 9.01
N MET A 121 -15.26 27.57 9.91
CA MET A 121 -15.45 26.26 10.52
C MET A 121 -15.80 25.21 9.45
N PHE A 122 -16.73 25.51 8.53
CA PHE A 122 -17.13 24.64 7.44
C PHE A 122 -15.98 24.36 6.48
N LEU A 123 -15.24 25.39 6.08
CA LEU A 123 -14.06 25.24 5.24
C LEU A 123 -12.97 24.41 5.93
N GLY A 124 -12.78 24.61 7.23
CA GLY A 124 -11.87 23.81 8.05
C GLY A 124 -12.29 22.34 8.12
N LEU A 125 -13.57 22.04 8.29
CA LEU A 125 -14.10 20.67 8.24
C LEU A 125 -13.89 20.02 6.88
N LEU A 126 -14.17 20.71 5.78
CA LEU A 126 -13.96 20.20 4.41
C LEU A 126 -12.49 19.89 4.10
N LEU A 127 -11.56 20.63 4.69
CA LEU A 127 -10.12 20.44 4.51
C LEU A 127 -9.54 19.31 5.37
N GLN A 128 -10.34 18.70 6.27
CA GLN A 128 -9.89 17.55 7.06
C GLN A 128 -9.43 16.40 6.15
N PRO A 129 -8.45 15.58 6.60
CA PRO A 129 -7.90 14.51 5.78
C PRO A 129 -8.95 13.45 5.41
N SER A 130 -9.38 13.45 4.14
CA SER A 130 -10.20 12.39 3.56
C SER A 130 -9.35 11.47 2.68
N PRO A 131 -9.49 10.14 2.80
CA PRO A 131 -8.80 9.17 1.94
C PRO A 131 -9.42 9.18 0.54
N GLY A 132 -8.88 9.97 -0.39
CA GLY A 132 -9.34 9.98 -1.79
C GLY A 132 -8.86 11.17 -2.61
N SER A 133 -9.16 11.13 -3.91
CA SER A 133 -8.97 12.23 -4.86
C SER A 133 -9.88 13.43 -4.51
N GLY A 134 -9.75 14.55 -5.25
CA GLY A 134 -10.66 15.70 -5.11
C GLY A 134 -12.16 15.33 -5.23
N SER A 135 -12.48 14.24 -5.95
CA SER A 135 -13.86 13.75 -6.11
C SER A 135 -14.52 13.41 -4.78
N ARG A 136 -13.80 12.75 -3.86
CA ARG A 136 -14.37 12.36 -2.56
C ARG A 136 -14.70 13.54 -1.66
N ARG A 137 -13.95 14.65 -1.80
CA ARG A 137 -14.26 15.94 -1.14
C ARG A 137 -15.49 16.60 -1.77
N ALA A 138 -15.58 16.59 -3.10
CA ALA A 138 -16.77 17.09 -3.79
C ALA A 138 -18.03 16.31 -3.38
N LEU A 139 -17.96 14.97 -3.32
CA LEU A 139 -19.07 14.16 -2.84
C LEU A 139 -19.43 14.46 -1.38
N LEU A 140 -18.45 14.78 -0.52
CA LEU A 140 -18.70 15.15 0.88
C LEU A 140 -19.43 16.50 0.95
N LEU A 141 -18.97 17.48 0.17
CA LEU A 141 -19.63 18.77 0.04
C LEU A 141 -21.07 18.59 -0.44
N MET A 142 -21.30 17.79 -1.49
CA MET A 142 -22.63 17.50 -2.01
C MET A 142 -23.53 16.84 -0.96
N ASP A 143 -23.07 15.80 -0.26
CA ASP A 143 -23.87 15.15 0.80
C ASP A 143 -24.21 16.12 1.93
N SER A 144 -23.24 16.97 2.32
CA SER A 144 -23.46 18.01 3.35
C SER A 144 -24.48 19.05 2.89
N LEU A 145 -24.41 19.50 1.64
CA LEU A 145 -25.36 20.44 1.03
C LEU A 145 -26.76 19.83 0.85
N ILE A 146 -26.84 18.54 0.50
CA ILE A 146 -28.12 17.81 0.39
C ILE A 146 -28.79 17.73 1.76
N ALA A 147 -28.07 17.30 2.80
CA ALA A 147 -28.64 17.24 4.15
C ALA A 147 -28.98 18.63 4.68
N MET A 148 -28.10 19.62 4.46
CA MET A 148 -28.36 21.01 4.79
C MET A 148 -29.65 21.51 4.14
N GLY A 149 -29.77 21.39 2.82
CA GLY A 149 -30.93 21.83 2.06
C GLY A 149 -32.21 21.11 2.50
N SER A 150 -32.15 19.80 2.73
CA SER A 150 -33.32 19.02 3.18
C SER A 150 -33.78 19.39 4.59
N ILE A 151 -32.88 19.43 5.56
CA ILE A 151 -33.23 19.76 6.96
C ILE A 151 -33.73 21.20 7.04
N LEU A 152 -33.06 22.13 6.35
CA LEU A 152 -33.47 23.52 6.30
C LEU A 152 -34.87 23.67 5.70
N ALA A 153 -35.14 23.01 4.58
CA ALA A 153 -36.44 23.09 3.92
C ALA A 153 -37.56 22.49 4.78
N ILE A 154 -37.28 21.40 5.50
CA ILE A 154 -38.21 20.83 6.49
C ILE A 154 -38.41 21.80 7.66
N ALA A 155 -37.33 22.38 8.21
CA ALA A 155 -37.40 23.37 9.28
C ALA A 155 -38.17 24.62 8.84
N TRP A 156 -38.02 25.04 7.59
CA TRP A 156 -38.76 26.15 7.00
C TRP A 156 -40.25 25.88 6.92
N TYR A 157 -40.63 24.67 6.49
CA TYR A 157 -42.03 24.22 6.48
C TYR A 157 -42.63 24.18 7.90
N LEU A 158 -41.87 23.74 8.91
CA LEU A 158 -42.37 23.54 10.27
C LEU A 158 -42.33 24.79 11.16
N LEU A 159 -41.32 25.66 11.03
CA LEU A 159 -41.05 26.75 11.98
C LEU A 159 -40.74 28.11 11.33
N LEU A 160 -39.89 28.20 10.30
CA LEU A 160 -39.34 29.50 9.86
C LEU A 160 -40.21 30.27 8.86
N GLY A 161 -41.05 29.59 8.06
CA GLY A 161 -41.80 30.23 6.99
C GLY A 161 -42.88 31.21 7.48
N SER A 162 -43.44 30.99 8.68
CA SER A 162 -44.40 31.91 9.30
C SER A 162 -43.74 33.16 9.85
N LEU A 163 -42.47 33.06 10.26
CA LEU A 163 -41.72 34.16 10.89
C LEU A 163 -41.17 35.15 9.86
N ALA A 164 -40.72 34.65 8.69
CA ALA A 164 -40.14 35.46 7.62
C ALA A 164 -41.16 36.37 6.89
N GLN A 165 -42.45 36.10 7.06
CA GLN A 165 -43.56 36.89 6.50
C GLN A 165 -43.85 38.15 7.32
N THR A 166 -43.16 38.36 8.45
CA THR A 166 -43.36 39.55 9.30
C THR A 166 -42.97 40.83 8.52
N PRO A 167 -43.92 41.76 8.30
CA PRO A 167 -43.64 43.02 7.58
C PRO A 167 -42.76 43.95 8.44
N GLY A 168 -41.74 44.59 7.84
CA GLY A 168 -41.02 45.72 8.45
C GLY A 168 -39.51 45.56 8.71
N GLU A 169 -38.94 44.36 8.58
CA GLU A 169 -37.49 44.15 8.79
C GLU A 169 -36.64 44.48 7.56
N ALA A 170 -35.44 45.03 7.79
CA ALA A 170 -34.44 45.30 6.77
C ALA A 170 -33.97 44.00 6.07
N ASN A 171 -33.73 44.05 4.75
CA ASN A 171 -33.34 42.87 3.96
C ASN A 171 -32.11 42.13 4.50
N LEU A 172 -31.17 42.84 5.11
CA LEU A 172 -29.97 42.25 5.72
C LEU A 172 -30.30 41.46 7.01
N ALA A 173 -31.23 41.93 7.83
CA ALA A 173 -31.70 41.22 9.02
C ALA A 173 -32.34 39.88 8.64
N LYS A 174 -33.19 39.90 7.62
CA LYS A 174 -33.79 38.68 7.05
C LYS A 174 -32.74 37.71 6.52
N PHE A 175 -31.75 38.21 5.79
CA PHE A 175 -30.66 37.37 5.28
C PHE A 175 -29.88 36.70 6.43
N LEU A 176 -29.46 37.47 7.44
CA LEU A 176 -28.71 36.94 8.58
C LEU A 176 -29.54 35.98 9.43
N GLY A 177 -30.82 36.28 9.65
CA GLY A 177 -31.76 35.38 10.34
C GLY A 177 -31.93 34.03 9.65
N LEU A 178 -31.81 33.98 8.32
CA LEU A 178 -31.74 32.72 7.57
C LEU A 178 -30.34 32.10 7.59
N TYR A 179 -29.30 32.92 7.52
CA TYR A 179 -27.92 32.46 7.43
C TYR A 179 -27.52 31.57 8.62
N TYR A 180 -27.85 31.95 9.86
CA TYR A 180 -27.42 31.21 11.05
C TYR A 180 -27.99 29.78 11.11
N PRO A 181 -29.31 29.54 10.99
CA PRO A 181 -29.84 28.17 10.95
C PRO A 181 -29.33 27.33 9.76
N ILE A 182 -29.09 27.96 8.61
CA ILE A 182 -28.50 27.31 7.43
C ILE A 182 -27.09 26.83 7.74
N ALA A 183 -26.27 27.74 8.30
CA ALA A 183 -24.90 27.48 8.68
C ALA A 183 -24.79 26.35 9.70
N ASP A 184 -25.61 26.36 10.75
CA ASP A 184 -25.66 25.32 11.77
C ASP A 184 -25.92 23.94 11.19
N THR A 185 -26.92 23.86 10.32
CA THR A 185 -27.29 22.63 9.64
C THR A 185 -26.17 22.15 8.71
N ALA A 186 -25.49 23.07 8.02
CA ALA A 186 -24.35 22.78 7.17
C ALA A 186 -23.18 22.18 7.97
N LEU A 187 -22.87 22.77 9.12
CA LEU A 187 -21.79 22.33 10.00
C LEU A 187 -22.06 20.94 10.58
N LEU A 188 -23.26 20.72 11.13
CA LEU A 188 -23.67 19.41 11.66
C LEU A 188 -23.69 18.33 10.58
N SER A 189 -24.23 18.65 9.40
CA SER A 189 -24.24 17.72 8.27
C SER A 189 -22.82 17.36 7.84
N CYS A 190 -21.94 18.36 7.73
CA CYS A 190 -20.55 18.16 7.33
C CYS A 190 -19.80 17.24 8.30
N VAL A 191 -19.89 17.51 9.61
CA VAL A 191 -19.19 16.69 10.62
C VAL A 191 -19.75 15.27 10.67
N VAL A 192 -21.08 15.10 10.54
CA VAL A 192 -21.72 13.78 10.48
C VAL A 192 -21.25 13.00 9.26
N PHE A 193 -21.26 13.59 8.06
CA PHE A 193 -20.79 12.87 6.87
C PHE A 193 -19.29 12.59 6.91
N LEU A 194 -18.48 13.47 7.51
CA LEU A 194 -17.07 13.18 7.74
C LEU A 194 -16.88 11.97 8.68
N LEU A 195 -17.68 11.86 9.74
CA LEU A 195 -17.68 10.70 10.66
C LEU A 195 -18.16 9.42 9.97
N LEU A 196 -19.21 9.52 9.15
CA LEU A 196 -19.83 8.38 8.46
C LEU A 196 -19.02 7.89 7.26
N ARG A 197 -18.30 8.77 6.57
CA ARG A 197 -17.49 8.46 5.38
C ARG A 197 -16.01 8.30 5.67
N GLY A 198 -15.60 8.42 6.93
CA GLY A 198 -14.24 8.27 7.43
C GLY A 198 -13.66 6.86 7.24
N GLN A 199 -13.62 6.38 6.00
CA GLN A 199 -13.17 5.04 5.62
C GLN A 199 -11.81 5.12 4.97
N GLY A 200 -10.78 4.75 5.72
CA GLY A 200 -9.41 4.63 5.23
C GLY A 200 -8.40 4.72 6.35
N ARG A 201 -7.21 4.18 6.09
CA ARG A 201 -6.10 4.04 7.05
C ARG A 201 -5.76 5.34 7.80
N THR A 202 -5.91 6.50 7.13
CA THR A 202 -5.65 7.82 7.74
C THR A 202 -6.70 8.23 8.76
N TYR A 203 -7.97 7.90 8.56
CA TYR A 203 -9.09 8.31 9.41
C TYR A 203 -9.32 7.37 10.60
N LEU A 204 -8.94 6.09 10.43
CA LEU A 204 -8.94 5.08 11.50
C LEU A 204 -7.93 5.36 12.61
N ALA A 205 -7.04 6.33 12.40
CA ALA A 205 -6.12 6.82 13.41
C ALA A 205 -6.90 7.49 14.56
N THR A 206 -6.66 7.03 15.79
CA THR A 206 -7.45 7.37 16.98
C THR A 206 -7.50 8.88 17.20
N ALA A 207 -6.39 9.59 17.00
CA ALA A 207 -6.32 11.02 17.22
C ALA A 207 -7.24 11.82 16.28
N ARG A 208 -7.36 11.42 15.00
CA ARG A 208 -8.26 12.08 14.03
C ARG A 208 -9.72 11.81 14.35
N ARG A 209 -10.08 10.55 14.56
CA ARG A 209 -11.46 10.17 14.84
C ARG A 209 -11.97 10.76 16.15
N THR A 210 -11.17 10.71 17.21
CA THR A 210 -11.50 11.33 18.50
C THR A 210 -11.61 12.85 18.36
N GLY A 211 -10.66 13.50 17.68
CA GLY A 211 -10.76 14.93 17.41
C GLY A 211 -12.07 15.30 16.71
N LEU A 212 -12.45 14.56 15.66
CA LEU A 212 -13.68 14.88 14.93
C LEU A 212 -14.96 14.60 15.74
N LEU A 213 -15.00 13.53 16.54
CA LEU A 213 -16.12 13.26 17.44
C LEU A 213 -16.30 14.38 18.48
N VAL A 214 -15.19 14.86 19.04
CA VAL A 214 -15.22 15.95 20.03
C VAL A 214 -15.59 17.28 19.37
N VAL A 215 -15.13 17.57 18.14
CA VAL A 215 -15.64 18.72 17.37
C VAL A 215 -17.14 18.60 17.15
N GLY A 216 -17.64 17.42 16.75
CA GLY A 216 -19.06 17.18 16.56
C GLY A 216 -19.88 17.43 17.84
N LEU A 217 -19.38 16.97 18.99
CA LEU A 217 -20.00 17.24 20.29
C LEU A 217 -20.02 18.75 20.61
N GLY A 218 -18.91 19.45 20.35
CA GLY A 218 -18.84 20.90 20.53
C GLY A 218 -19.84 21.66 19.65
N LEU A 219 -19.97 21.26 18.38
CA LEU A 219 -20.97 21.82 17.47
C LEU A 219 -22.40 21.53 17.94
N CYS A 220 -22.68 20.34 18.50
CA CYS A 220 -23.99 20.05 19.06
C CYS A 220 -24.35 20.99 20.21
N PHE A 221 -23.43 21.28 21.14
CA PHE A 221 -23.69 22.27 22.20
C PHE A 221 -23.94 23.67 21.64
N PHE A 222 -23.15 24.07 20.66
CA PHE A 222 -23.25 25.38 20.03
C PHE A 222 -24.60 25.56 19.30
N VAL A 223 -24.93 24.64 18.40
CA VAL A 223 -26.16 24.69 17.60
C VAL A 223 -27.41 24.53 18.48
N PHE A 224 -27.34 23.71 19.54
CA PHE A 224 -28.44 23.58 20.48
C PHE A 224 -28.74 24.89 21.21
N SER A 225 -27.69 25.63 21.60
CA SER A 225 -27.80 26.97 22.16
C SER A 225 -28.41 27.95 21.15
N ASP A 226 -27.90 27.98 19.92
CA ASP A 226 -28.39 28.87 18.85
C ASP A 226 -29.87 28.62 18.53
N PHE A 227 -30.28 27.36 18.43
CA PHE A 227 -31.68 27.00 18.21
C PHE A 227 -32.58 27.52 19.33
N LEU A 228 -32.20 27.27 20.58
CA LEU A 228 -33.03 27.62 21.73
C LEU A 228 -33.04 29.13 21.99
N PHE A 229 -31.92 29.82 21.75
CA PHE A 229 -31.83 31.28 21.69
C PHE A 229 -32.82 31.84 20.67
N ASN A 230 -32.80 31.34 19.43
CA ASN A 230 -33.72 31.81 18.39
C ASN A 230 -35.18 31.59 18.79
N VAL A 231 -35.53 30.41 19.33
CA VAL A 231 -36.89 30.14 19.80
C VAL A 231 -37.33 31.16 20.87
N GLN A 232 -36.49 31.44 21.86
CA GLN A 232 -36.82 32.38 22.94
C GLN A 232 -36.79 33.84 22.51
N ASN A 233 -35.89 34.21 21.61
CA ASN A 233 -35.79 35.55 21.06
C ASN A 233 -37.06 35.88 20.25
N ASN A 234 -37.55 34.92 19.46
CA ASN A 234 -38.77 35.07 18.67
C ASN A 234 -40.04 35.13 19.53
N SER A 235 -40.06 34.47 20.69
CA SER A 235 -41.15 34.61 21.67
C SER A 235 -41.03 35.84 22.56
N GLY A 236 -39.95 36.62 22.45
CA GLY A 236 -39.68 37.78 23.31
C GLY A 236 -39.42 37.41 24.77
N THR A 237 -39.07 36.15 25.05
CA THR A 237 -38.86 35.62 26.41
C THR A 237 -37.39 35.39 26.74
N TYR A 238 -36.47 35.68 25.80
CA TYR A 238 -35.04 35.49 26.02
C TYR A 238 -34.51 36.43 27.11
N VAL A 239 -33.68 35.87 27.99
CA VAL A 239 -32.96 36.59 29.03
C VAL A 239 -31.50 36.15 29.01
N GLU A 240 -30.57 37.09 29.13
CA GLU A 240 -29.14 36.80 29.18
C GLU A 240 -28.73 36.06 30.46
N ALA A 241 -27.58 35.38 30.40
CA ALA A 241 -26.95 34.66 31.51
C ALA A 241 -27.78 33.48 32.03
N THR A 242 -28.52 32.83 31.14
CA THR A 242 -29.25 31.60 31.47
C THR A 242 -28.44 30.35 31.14
N TRP A 243 -28.97 29.18 31.49
CA TRP A 243 -28.34 27.90 31.16
C TRP A 243 -28.20 27.67 29.65
N ILE A 244 -28.99 28.38 28.84
CA ILE A 244 -28.96 28.28 27.38
C ILE A 244 -27.64 28.86 26.86
N ASP A 245 -27.26 30.03 27.37
CA ASP A 245 -26.04 30.75 26.95
C ASP A 245 -24.74 29.99 27.27
N LEU A 246 -24.80 28.93 28.07
CA LEU A 246 -23.67 28.05 28.34
C LEU A 246 -23.31 27.15 27.15
N GLY A 247 -24.22 26.92 26.21
CA GLY A 247 -23.95 26.04 25.08
C GLY A 247 -22.88 26.58 24.13
N TRP A 248 -22.85 27.91 23.90
CA TRP A 248 -21.79 28.55 23.09
C TRP A 248 -20.38 28.38 23.66
N PRO A 249 -20.08 28.78 24.91
CA PRO A 249 -18.74 28.62 25.47
C PRO A 249 -18.36 27.14 25.62
N LEU A 250 -19.28 26.28 26.05
CA LEU A 250 -19.01 24.84 26.14
C LEU A 250 -18.69 24.25 24.77
N GLY A 251 -19.43 24.65 23.73
CA GLY A 251 -19.20 24.23 22.35
C GLY A 251 -17.80 24.63 21.85
N MET A 252 -17.46 25.91 21.97
CA MET A 252 -16.16 26.43 21.51
C MET A 252 -14.97 25.88 22.31
N MET A 253 -15.10 25.75 23.63
CA MET A 253 -14.07 25.12 24.47
C MET A 253 -13.89 23.64 24.10
N THR A 254 -14.98 22.93 23.82
CA THR A 254 -14.95 21.53 23.37
C THR A 254 -14.26 21.40 22.01
N ILE A 255 -14.50 22.33 21.07
CA ILE A 255 -13.77 22.42 19.80
C ILE A 255 -12.26 22.65 20.04
N GLY A 256 -11.90 23.49 21.01
CA GLY A 256 -10.52 23.66 21.46
C GLY A 256 -9.89 22.36 21.97
N VAL A 257 -10.60 21.64 22.86
CA VAL A 257 -10.18 20.34 23.40
C VAL A 257 -10.01 19.32 22.27
N ALA A 258 -10.85 19.39 21.23
CA ALA A 258 -10.75 18.50 20.08
C ALA A 258 -9.43 18.69 19.31
N ALA A 259 -9.04 19.94 19.03
CA ALA A 259 -7.76 20.27 18.38
C ALA A 259 -6.56 19.84 19.24
N PHE A 260 -6.68 20.03 20.55
CA PHE A 260 -5.67 19.64 21.51
C PHE A 260 -5.49 18.13 21.57
N LEU A 261 -6.58 17.36 21.70
CA LEU A 261 -6.57 15.91 21.63
C LEU A 261 -5.98 15.43 20.30
N ARG A 262 -6.36 16.08 19.19
CA ARG A 262 -5.82 15.74 17.87
C ARG A 262 -4.30 15.90 17.79
N ARG A 263 -3.73 16.95 18.41
CA ARG A 263 -2.29 17.25 18.41
C ARG A 263 -1.46 16.35 19.34
N PHE A 264 -2.01 16.00 20.50
CA PHE A 264 -1.24 15.36 21.59
C PHE A 264 -1.56 13.88 21.83
N LEU A 265 -2.59 13.32 21.16
CA LEU A 265 -2.82 11.87 21.20
C LEU A 265 -1.67 11.11 20.49
N PRO A 266 -1.25 9.97 21.05
CA PRO A 266 -0.13 9.19 20.51
C PRO A 266 -0.48 8.56 19.15
N VAL A 267 0.56 8.28 18.36
CA VAL A 267 0.41 7.54 17.09
C VAL A 267 -0.30 6.22 17.35
N THR A 268 -1.35 5.96 16.59
CA THR A 268 -2.06 4.68 16.66
C THR A 268 -1.19 3.59 16.01
N PRO A 269 -0.93 2.45 16.70
CA PRO A 269 -0.23 1.31 16.12
C PRO A 269 -0.88 0.82 14.82
N PRO A 270 -0.09 0.38 13.82
CA PRO A 270 -0.61 -0.07 12.52
C PRO A 270 -1.53 -1.29 12.64
N GLU A 271 -1.28 -2.18 13.60
CA GLU A 271 -2.10 -3.37 13.90
C GLU A 271 -3.54 -2.98 14.25
N ILE A 272 -3.71 -1.98 15.13
CA ILE A 272 -5.05 -1.48 15.52
C ILE A 272 -5.77 -0.84 14.33
N ILE A 273 -5.03 -0.15 13.46
CA ILE A 273 -5.61 0.44 12.24
C ILE A 273 -6.08 -0.66 11.29
N GLN A 274 -5.30 -1.75 11.16
CA GLN A 274 -5.65 -2.89 10.32
C GLN A 274 -6.85 -3.66 10.87
N GLU A 275 -6.88 -3.96 12.16
CA GLU A 275 -8.03 -4.62 12.82
C GLU A 275 -9.33 -3.80 12.65
N ARG A 276 -9.25 -2.47 12.80
CA ARG A 276 -10.41 -1.58 12.55
C ARG A 276 -10.82 -1.57 11.08
N MET A 277 -9.89 -1.73 10.15
CA MET A 277 -10.15 -1.78 8.72
C MET A 277 -10.86 -3.08 8.34
N GLU A 278 -10.40 -4.21 8.88
CA GLU A 278 -11.01 -5.53 8.72
C GLU A 278 -12.44 -5.54 9.29
N ARG A 279 -12.64 -5.08 10.53
CA ARG A 279 -14.00 -4.92 11.12
C ARG A 279 -14.89 -3.98 10.31
N SER A 280 -14.34 -2.89 9.78
CA SER A 280 -15.10 -1.96 8.95
C SER A 280 -15.41 -2.53 7.57
N SER A 281 -14.67 -3.53 7.08
CA SER A 281 -14.96 -4.23 5.83
C SER A 281 -16.06 -5.27 6.03
N GLU A 282 -16.03 -6.00 7.15
CA GLU A 282 -17.02 -7.03 7.48
C GLU A 282 -18.37 -6.44 7.92
N GLY A 283 -18.37 -5.33 8.67
CA GLY A 283 -19.60 -4.72 9.20
C GLY A 283 -20.36 -3.79 8.23
N ASN A 284 -19.85 -3.54 7.02
CA ASN A 284 -20.34 -2.49 6.14
C ASN A 284 -21.14 -2.99 4.91
N VAL A 285 -21.66 -4.22 4.98
CA VAL A 285 -22.54 -4.81 3.97
C VAL A 285 -23.90 -4.10 3.90
N PHE A 286 -24.36 -3.51 5.01
CA PHE A 286 -25.53 -2.61 5.06
C PHE A 286 -25.11 -1.17 5.33
N GLY A 287 -24.60 -0.49 4.30
CA GLY A 287 -24.17 0.91 4.37
C GLY A 287 -25.34 1.90 4.52
N PHE A 288 -26.05 1.90 5.66
CA PHE A 288 -27.13 2.85 5.98
C PHE A 288 -26.70 4.31 5.71
N SER A 289 -25.45 4.64 6.02
CA SER A 289 -24.78 5.91 5.70
C SER A 289 -24.91 6.35 4.24
N ARG A 290 -24.86 5.42 3.27
CA ARG A 290 -25.00 5.73 1.84
C ARG A 290 -26.40 6.20 1.49
N TYR A 291 -27.40 5.73 2.23
CA TYR A 291 -28.82 6.03 2.02
C TYR A 291 -29.29 7.30 2.73
N VAL A 292 -28.52 7.83 3.68
CA VAL A 292 -28.88 9.03 4.47
C VAL A 292 -29.35 10.20 3.59
N PRO A 293 -28.63 10.63 2.53
CA PRO A 293 -29.09 11.73 1.69
C PRO A 293 -30.43 11.46 0.98
N TYR A 294 -30.70 10.19 0.62
CA TYR A 294 -31.95 9.79 -0.03
C TYR A 294 -33.11 9.71 0.98
N ILE A 295 -32.86 9.24 2.21
CA ILE A 295 -33.86 9.26 3.28
C ILE A 295 -34.28 10.71 3.58
N LEU A 296 -33.30 11.62 3.67
CA LEU A 296 -33.53 13.06 3.83
C LEU A 296 -34.34 13.65 2.66
N LEU A 297 -34.01 13.27 1.42
CA LEU A 297 -34.79 13.67 0.24
C LEU A 297 -36.23 13.13 0.30
N SER A 298 -36.43 11.88 0.71
CA SER A 298 -37.77 11.29 0.86
C SER A 298 -38.59 12.00 1.93
N MET A 299 -37.99 12.34 3.06
CA MET A 299 -38.64 13.15 4.11
C MET A 299 -39.01 14.56 3.59
N LEU A 300 -38.12 15.19 2.81
CA LEU A 300 -38.40 16.49 2.20
C LEU A 300 -39.58 16.40 1.21
N PHE A 301 -39.63 15.36 0.38
CA PHE A 301 -40.72 15.13 -0.56
C PHE A 301 -42.06 14.89 0.16
N LEU A 302 -42.02 14.19 1.29
CA LEU A 302 -43.17 13.99 2.16
C LEU A 302 -43.66 15.32 2.76
N ALA A 303 -42.75 16.16 3.28
CA ALA A 303 -43.08 17.49 3.79
C ALA A 303 -43.71 18.38 2.71
N LEU A 304 -43.15 18.37 1.50
CA LEU A 304 -43.71 19.08 0.35
C LEU A 304 -45.12 18.56 -0.01
N THR A 305 -45.32 17.25 0.02
CA THR A 305 -46.62 16.63 -0.28
C THR A 305 -47.68 17.08 0.74
N PHE A 306 -47.36 17.05 2.04
CA PHE A 306 -48.25 17.56 3.09
C PHE A 306 -48.55 19.05 2.93
N ASN A 307 -47.56 19.87 2.56
CA ASN A 307 -47.73 21.31 2.36
C ASN A 307 -48.62 21.65 1.14
N VAL A 308 -48.51 20.86 0.06
CA VAL A 308 -49.36 21.00 -1.14
C VAL A 308 -50.80 20.56 -0.84
N LEU A 309 -50.97 19.50 -0.03
CA LEU A 309 -52.28 18.98 0.34
C LEU A 309 -52.99 19.81 1.43
N SER A 310 -52.23 20.56 2.23
CA SER A 310 -52.77 21.46 3.25
C SER A 310 -53.44 22.68 2.61
N SER A 311 -54.70 22.97 2.93
CA SER A 311 -55.43 24.14 2.42
C SER A 311 -55.20 25.43 3.22
N ASP A 312 -54.23 25.42 4.15
CA ASP A 312 -53.96 26.55 5.04
C ASP A 312 -53.33 27.74 4.28
N SER A 313 -53.90 28.94 4.45
CA SER A 313 -53.46 30.16 3.74
C SER A 313 -52.05 30.59 4.11
N GLY A 314 -51.61 30.34 5.35
CA GLY A 314 -50.23 30.62 5.77
C GLY A 314 -49.21 29.70 5.09
N GLN A 315 -49.61 28.45 4.84
CA GLN A 315 -48.76 27.46 4.17
C GLN A 315 -48.65 27.70 2.66
N ILE A 316 -49.69 28.26 2.04
CA ILE A 316 -49.68 28.61 0.61
C ILE A 316 -48.59 29.64 0.30
N ALA A 317 -48.38 30.62 1.18
CA ALA A 317 -47.38 31.67 0.99
C ALA A 317 -45.92 31.15 1.06
N ILE A 318 -45.70 30.00 1.70
CA ILE A 318 -44.38 29.38 1.91
C ILE A 318 -44.03 28.37 0.80
N ARG A 319 -45.04 27.86 0.07
CA ARG A 319 -44.91 26.85 -1.01
C ARG A 319 -43.82 27.13 -2.04
N PRO A 320 -43.68 28.36 -2.60
CA PRO A 320 -42.71 28.60 -3.66
C PRO A 320 -41.28 28.33 -3.19
N LEU A 321 -40.92 28.75 -1.98
CA LEU A 321 -39.59 28.53 -1.44
C LEU A 321 -39.32 27.04 -1.18
N LEU A 322 -40.31 26.32 -0.64
CA LEU A 322 -40.20 24.88 -0.40
C LEU A 322 -40.03 24.10 -1.72
N LEU A 323 -40.72 24.50 -2.79
CA LEU A 323 -40.56 23.96 -4.13
C LEU A 323 -39.16 24.22 -4.69
N PHE A 324 -38.67 25.46 -4.64
CA PHE A 324 -37.32 25.80 -5.12
C PHE A 324 -36.23 25.07 -4.31
N ALA A 325 -36.39 24.98 -3.00
CA ALA A 325 -35.47 24.23 -2.15
C ALA A 325 -35.47 22.74 -2.52
N THR A 326 -36.65 22.14 -2.72
CA THR A 326 -36.78 20.74 -3.15
C THR A 326 -36.12 20.52 -4.52
N MET A 327 -36.36 21.40 -5.49
CA MET A 327 -35.70 21.34 -6.80
C MET A 327 -34.18 21.46 -6.69
N GLY A 328 -33.69 22.36 -5.84
CA GLY A 328 -32.26 22.52 -5.57
C GLY A 328 -31.61 21.28 -4.97
N VAL A 329 -32.26 20.68 -3.97
CA VAL A 329 -31.80 19.40 -3.36
C VAL A 329 -31.83 18.27 -4.39
N VAL A 330 -32.87 18.16 -5.22
CA VAL A 330 -32.95 17.17 -6.30
C VAL A 330 -31.79 17.36 -7.29
N ALA A 331 -31.51 18.60 -7.71
CA ALA A 331 -30.40 18.91 -8.61
C ALA A 331 -29.03 18.52 -7.99
N LEU A 332 -28.83 18.81 -6.70
CA LEU A 332 -27.65 18.37 -5.94
C LEU A 332 -27.52 16.85 -5.89
N VAL A 333 -28.63 16.12 -5.67
CA VAL A 333 -28.64 14.65 -5.67
C VAL A 333 -28.29 14.08 -7.05
N VAL A 334 -28.82 14.67 -8.12
CA VAL A 334 -28.49 14.28 -9.50
C VAL A 334 -27.00 14.53 -9.79
N ALA A 335 -26.48 15.71 -9.45
CA ALA A 335 -25.06 16.02 -9.61
C ALA A 335 -24.16 15.04 -8.81
N ARG A 336 -24.56 14.72 -7.57
CA ARG A 336 -23.90 13.74 -6.71
C ARG A 336 -23.93 12.33 -7.32
N GLN A 337 -25.03 11.94 -7.96
CA GLN A 337 -25.15 10.66 -8.65
C GLN A 337 -24.24 10.60 -9.88
N LEU A 338 -24.18 11.67 -10.68
CA LEU A 338 -23.28 11.76 -11.84
C LEU A 338 -21.80 11.67 -11.43
N LEU A 339 -21.40 12.39 -10.38
CA LEU A 339 -20.05 12.29 -9.83
C LEU A 339 -19.72 10.88 -9.33
N THR A 340 -20.67 10.22 -8.66
CA THR A 340 -20.49 8.84 -8.19
C THR A 340 -20.35 7.87 -9.36
N LEU A 341 -21.15 8.01 -10.41
CA LEU A 341 -21.04 7.18 -11.62
C LEU A 341 -19.71 7.41 -12.33
N TRP A 342 -19.24 8.65 -12.43
CA TRP A 342 -17.95 8.97 -13.02
C TRP A 342 -16.79 8.39 -12.22
N GLU A 343 -16.85 8.50 -10.88
CA GLU A 343 -15.83 7.91 -10.00
C GLU A 343 -15.84 6.38 -10.07
N ASN A 344 -17.02 5.76 -10.16
CA ASN A 344 -17.16 4.30 -10.35
C ASN A 344 -16.59 3.83 -11.69
N ALA A 345 -16.89 4.54 -12.79
CA ALA A 345 -16.36 4.21 -14.11
C ALA A 345 -14.82 4.35 -14.15
N HIS A 346 -14.29 5.41 -13.53
CA HIS A 346 -12.84 5.61 -13.41
C HIS A 346 -12.17 4.55 -12.54
N LEU A 347 -12.80 4.13 -11.44
CA LEU A 347 -12.30 3.04 -10.61
C LEU A 347 -12.31 1.70 -11.34
N ALA A 348 -13.38 1.41 -12.09
CA ALA A 348 -13.51 0.20 -12.89
C ALA A 348 -12.41 0.12 -13.97
N ALA A 349 -12.12 1.23 -14.65
CA ALA A 349 -11.04 1.31 -15.62
C ALA A 349 -9.67 1.00 -14.99
N ARG A 350 -9.39 1.55 -13.80
CA ARG A 350 -8.15 1.26 -13.06
C ARG A 350 -8.05 -0.19 -12.58
N GLN A 351 -9.17 -0.80 -12.22
CA GLN A 351 -9.20 -2.20 -11.83
C GLN A 351 -8.90 -3.11 -13.03
N ALA A 352 -9.45 -2.78 -14.21
CA ALA A 352 -9.15 -3.50 -15.44
C ALA A 352 -7.65 -3.41 -15.80
N GLU A 353 -7.07 -2.21 -15.72
CA GLU A 353 -5.63 -1.99 -15.97
C GLU A 353 -4.75 -2.76 -14.96
N ALA A 354 -5.08 -2.72 -13.67
CA ALA A 354 -4.34 -3.45 -12.64
C ALA A 354 -4.43 -4.97 -12.79
N LEU A 355 -5.58 -5.49 -13.26
CA LEU A 355 -5.73 -6.92 -13.58
C LEU A 355 -4.89 -7.31 -14.78
N GLU A 356 -4.87 -6.47 -15.84
CA GLU A 356 -4.05 -6.72 -17.03
C GLU A 356 -2.55 -6.72 -16.68
N ASP A 357 -2.09 -5.80 -15.81
CA ASP A 357 -0.72 -5.78 -15.34
C ASP A 357 -0.36 -7.00 -14.49
N LEU A 358 -1.30 -7.50 -13.68
CA LEU A 358 -1.13 -8.73 -12.92
C LEU A 358 -1.01 -9.95 -13.85
N GLU A 359 -1.83 -10.02 -14.90
CA GLU A 359 -1.77 -11.07 -15.92
C GLU A 359 -0.43 -11.05 -16.67
N ARG A 360 0.03 -9.86 -17.09
CA ARG A 360 1.35 -9.69 -17.72
C ARG A 360 2.49 -10.10 -16.78
N ALA A 361 2.39 -9.79 -15.49
CA ALA A 361 3.39 -10.20 -14.51
C ALA A 361 3.43 -11.73 -14.34
N ASN A 362 2.26 -12.38 -14.29
CA ASN A 362 2.17 -13.84 -14.21
C ASN A 362 2.74 -14.52 -15.46
N GLN A 363 2.44 -14.01 -16.66
CA GLN A 363 3.02 -14.51 -17.92
C GLN A 363 4.55 -14.46 -17.92
N ARG A 364 5.14 -13.34 -17.45
CA ARG A 364 6.60 -13.23 -17.33
C ARG A 364 7.20 -14.24 -16.35
N ILE A 365 6.52 -14.51 -15.24
CA ILE A 365 6.96 -15.52 -14.26
C ILE A 365 6.91 -16.93 -14.90
N GLU A 366 5.87 -17.21 -15.68
CA GLU A 366 5.72 -18.48 -16.40
C GLU A 366 6.81 -18.68 -17.47
N GLU A 367 7.08 -17.65 -18.27
CA GLU A 367 8.19 -17.64 -19.24
C GLU A 367 9.55 -17.87 -18.57
N GLN A 368 9.81 -17.19 -17.44
CA GLN A 368 11.04 -17.38 -16.67
C GLN A 368 11.15 -18.80 -16.12
N SER A 369 10.06 -19.36 -15.61
CA SER A 369 10.01 -20.74 -15.12
C SER A 369 10.35 -21.73 -16.23
N HIS A 370 9.82 -21.53 -17.44
CA HIS A 370 10.14 -22.34 -18.61
C HIS A 370 11.63 -22.28 -18.97
N HIS A 371 12.22 -21.09 -19.05
CA HIS A 371 13.66 -20.95 -19.34
C HIS A 371 14.56 -21.57 -18.26
N ILE A 372 14.18 -21.46 -16.99
CA ILE A 372 14.91 -22.09 -15.88
C ILE A 372 14.82 -23.63 -15.99
N ALA A 373 13.65 -24.16 -16.30
CA ALA A 373 13.45 -25.60 -16.48
C ALA A 373 14.28 -26.15 -17.66
N GLU A 374 14.31 -25.44 -18.79
CA GLU A 374 15.14 -25.81 -19.94
C GLU A 374 16.64 -25.81 -19.62
N HIS A 375 17.14 -24.75 -18.98
CA HIS A 375 18.54 -24.67 -18.56
C HIS A 375 18.90 -25.75 -17.52
N SER A 376 17.99 -26.06 -16.59
CA SER A 376 18.19 -27.13 -15.61
C SER A 376 18.28 -28.50 -16.30
N ALA A 377 17.38 -28.78 -17.26
CA ALA A 377 17.39 -30.04 -18.01
C ALA A 377 18.62 -30.18 -18.93
N GLU A 378 19.12 -29.07 -19.49
CA GLU A 378 20.37 -29.05 -20.24
C GLU A 378 21.58 -29.31 -19.33
N LEU A 379 21.61 -28.67 -18.15
CA LEU A 379 22.67 -28.86 -17.17
C LEU A 379 22.72 -30.30 -16.66
N GLU A 380 21.57 -30.89 -16.33
CA GLU A 380 21.48 -32.29 -15.89
C GLU A 380 22.00 -33.25 -16.96
N ARG A 381 21.59 -33.08 -18.22
CA ARG A 381 22.11 -33.88 -19.34
C ARG A 381 23.62 -33.74 -19.50
N GLY A 382 24.14 -32.52 -19.38
CA GLY A 382 25.58 -32.25 -19.45
C GLY A 382 26.37 -32.90 -18.30
N ILE A 383 25.83 -32.89 -17.06
CA ILE A 383 26.45 -33.54 -15.90
C ILE A 383 26.50 -35.06 -16.10
N VAL A 384 25.40 -35.67 -16.57
CA VAL A 384 25.34 -37.11 -16.83
C VAL A 384 26.39 -37.51 -17.88
N HIS A 385 26.50 -36.75 -18.97
CA HIS A 385 27.50 -37.01 -20.01
C HIS A 385 28.94 -36.89 -19.49
N LEU A 386 29.25 -35.84 -18.72
CA LEU A 386 30.58 -35.67 -18.10
C LEU A 386 30.92 -36.82 -17.15
N LYS A 387 29.95 -37.26 -16.35
CA LYS A 387 30.12 -38.39 -15.43
C LYS A 387 30.42 -39.68 -16.19
N ASP A 388 29.76 -39.93 -17.32
CA ASP A 388 30.02 -41.11 -18.14
C ASP A 388 31.41 -41.08 -18.78
N VAL A 389 31.81 -39.93 -19.34
CA VAL A 389 33.17 -39.75 -19.89
C VAL A 389 34.24 -39.94 -18.82
N GLN A 390 34.03 -39.39 -17.61
CA GLN A 390 34.93 -39.59 -16.47
C GLN A 390 35.02 -41.06 -16.07
N ALA A 391 33.89 -41.79 -16.06
CA ALA A 391 33.88 -43.23 -15.77
C ALA A 391 34.65 -44.03 -16.83
N GLN A 392 34.49 -43.70 -18.11
CA GLN A 392 35.25 -44.33 -19.20
C GLN A 392 36.77 -44.06 -19.08
N LEU A 393 37.14 -42.84 -18.70
CA LEU A 393 38.53 -42.45 -18.42
C LEU A 393 39.14 -43.23 -17.24
N ALA A 394 38.39 -43.37 -16.15
CA ALA A 394 38.81 -44.15 -14.99
C ALA A 394 39.00 -45.65 -15.32
N ASN A 395 38.20 -46.18 -16.25
CA ASN A 395 38.31 -47.56 -16.74
C ASN A 395 39.43 -47.78 -17.79
N GLY A 396 40.26 -46.77 -18.05
CA GLY A 396 41.40 -46.87 -18.96
C GLY A 396 41.12 -46.53 -20.43
N ASN A 397 39.89 -46.13 -20.78
CA ASN A 397 39.58 -45.64 -22.12
C ASN A 397 40.01 -44.16 -22.26
N LEU A 398 41.31 -43.94 -22.45
CA LEU A 398 41.92 -42.62 -22.59
C LEU A 398 41.54 -41.87 -23.89
N ARG A 399 40.78 -42.52 -24.79
CA ARG A 399 40.26 -41.91 -26.02
C ARG A 399 38.88 -41.27 -25.82
N ALA A 400 38.20 -41.51 -24.70
CA ALA A 400 36.93 -40.86 -24.39
C ALA A 400 37.12 -39.33 -24.35
N ARG A 401 36.16 -38.59 -24.91
CA ARG A 401 36.15 -37.13 -24.95
C ARG A 401 34.77 -36.62 -24.56
N ALA A 402 34.74 -35.55 -23.79
CA ALA A 402 33.52 -34.83 -23.46
C ALA A 402 33.22 -33.82 -24.57
N GLU A 403 32.18 -34.11 -25.35
CA GLU A 403 31.74 -33.29 -26.47
C GLU A 403 30.53 -32.45 -26.04
N LEU A 404 30.82 -31.34 -25.35
CA LEU A 404 29.82 -30.32 -25.04
C LEU A 404 29.97 -29.18 -26.05
N THR A 405 28.93 -28.91 -26.82
CA THR A 405 28.90 -27.88 -27.87
C THR A 405 28.61 -26.48 -27.34
N SER A 406 27.95 -26.37 -26.18
CA SER A 406 27.61 -25.09 -25.52
C SER A 406 27.23 -25.29 -24.05
N GLY A 407 27.22 -24.22 -23.25
CA GLY A 407 26.69 -24.22 -21.89
C GLY A 407 27.71 -24.04 -20.76
N LEU A 408 27.23 -23.88 -19.53
CA LEU A 408 28.03 -23.60 -18.32
C LEU A 408 29.08 -24.68 -17.99
N LEU A 409 28.92 -25.89 -18.53
CA LEU A 409 29.79 -27.04 -18.30
C LEU A 409 30.95 -27.14 -19.31
N LEU A 410 30.99 -26.28 -20.33
CA LEU A 410 32.02 -26.27 -21.36
C LEU A 410 33.45 -26.14 -20.80
N PRO A 411 33.75 -25.25 -19.83
CA PRO A 411 35.08 -25.17 -19.24
C PRO A 411 35.48 -26.47 -18.53
N LEU A 412 34.50 -27.14 -17.91
CA LEU A 412 34.71 -28.40 -17.19
C LEU A 412 35.01 -29.54 -18.17
N ALA A 413 34.27 -29.62 -19.28
CA ALA A 413 34.53 -30.54 -20.39
C ALA A 413 35.92 -30.35 -21.01
N GLY A 414 36.31 -29.08 -21.25
CA GLY A 414 37.63 -28.72 -21.76
C GLY A 414 38.75 -29.17 -20.82
N SER A 415 38.56 -28.94 -19.51
CA SER A 415 39.53 -29.39 -18.50
C SER A 415 39.67 -30.92 -18.45
N LEU A 416 38.55 -31.66 -18.60
CA LEU A 416 38.54 -33.12 -18.62
C LEU A 416 39.25 -33.67 -19.86
N ASN A 417 39.01 -33.09 -21.03
CA ASN A 417 39.68 -33.47 -22.28
C ASN A 417 41.20 -33.20 -22.22
N LEU A 418 41.62 -32.08 -21.64
CA LEU A 418 43.04 -31.77 -21.42
C LEU A 418 43.69 -32.76 -20.44
N MET A 419 42.98 -33.15 -19.39
CA MET A 419 43.46 -34.18 -18.46
C MET A 419 43.62 -35.53 -19.15
N ALA A 420 42.65 -35.96 -19.96
CA ALA A 420 42.70 -37.18 -20.76
C ALA A 420 43.92 -37.20 -21.70
N GLU A 421 44.17 -36.09 -22.39
CA GLU A 421 45.32 -35.93 -23.27
C GLU A 421 46.65 -36.01 -22.52
N ARG A 422 46.76 -35.35 -21.36
CA ARG A 422 47.97 -35.43 -20.51
C ARG A 422 48.22 -36.85 -20.00
N LEU A 423 47.18 -37.56 -19.55
CA LEU A 423 47.28 -38.95 -19.11
C LEU A 423 47.72 -39.87 -20.25
N MET A 424 47.17 -39.67 -21.45
CA MET A 424 47.56 -40.43 -22.65
C MET A 424 49.05 -40.21 -22.98
N ARG A 425 49.52 -38.96 -22.96
CA ARG A 425 50.94 -38.64 -23.18
C ARG A 425 51.85 -39.23 -22.10
N LEU A 426 51.46 -39.17 -20.83
CA LEU A 426 52.23 -39.78 -19.73
C LEU A 426 52.33 -41.29 -19.89
N GLY A 427 51.21 -41.96 -20.25
CA GLY A 427 51.20 -43.39 -20.54
C GLY A 427 52.11 -43.76 -21.72
N GLN A 428 52.03 -43.01 -22.82
CA GLN A 428 52.93 -43.19 -23.98
C GLN A 428 54.40 -42.98 -23.60
N THR A 429 54.69 -41.95 -22.79
CA THR A 429 56.06 -41.65 -22.33
C THR A 429 56.58 -42.76 -21.43
N SER A 430 55.75 -43.32 -20.54
CA SER A 430 56.11 -44.46 -19.70
C SER A 430 56.41 -45.71 -20.54
N ILE A 431 55.57 -46.01 -21.53
CA ILE A 431 55.79 -47.14 -22.44
C ILE A 431 57.08 -46.94 -23.25
N TYR A 432 57.30 -45.72 -23.75
CA TYR A 432 58.52 -45.35 -24.46
C TYR A 432 59.76 -45.54 -23.59
N MET A 433 59.75 -45.04 -22.35
CA MET A 433 60.84 -45.20 -21.39
C MET A 433 61.10 -46.66 -21.04
N GLN A 434 60.06 -47.47 -20.83
CA GLN A 434 60.22 -48.91 -20.59
C GLN A 434 60.90 -49.62 -21.77
N ARG A 435 60.53 -49.28 -23.00
CA ARG A 435 61.18 -49.84 -24.20
C ARG A 435 62.61 -49.35 -24.38
N LEU A 436 62.89 -48.08 -24.06
CA LEU A 436 64.23 -47.49 -24.10
C LEU A 436 65.16 -48.11 -23.04
N VAL A 437 64.69 -48.32 -21.81
CA VAL A 437 65.46 -49.01 -20.75
C VAL A 437 65.72 -50.46 -21.15
N ARG A 438 64.72 -51.15 -21.72
CA ARG A 438 64.87 -52.53 -22.19
C ARG A 438 65.93 -52.66 -23.28
N SER A 439 65.88 -51.79 -24.29
CA SER A 439 66.86 -51.78 -25.39
C SER A 439 68.26 -51.37 -24.93
N LEU A 440 68.38 -50.41 -24.01
CA LEU A 440 69.67 -50.11 -23.37
C LEU A 440 70.24 -51.30 -22.58
N GLY A 441 69.39 -52.04 -21.86
CA GLY A 441 69.79 -53.27 -21.16
C GLY A 441 70.31 -54.33 -22.14
N GLU A 442 69.62 -54.53 -23.26
CA GLU A 442 70.06 -55.43 -24.33
C GLU A 442 71.41 -54.99 -24.94
N LEU A 443 71.61 -53.69 -25.12
CA LEU A 443 72.89 -53.13 -25.60
C LEU A 443 74.03 -53.35 -24.60
N SER A 444 73.78 -53.12 -23.31
CA SER A 444 74.78 -53.32 -22.25
C SER A 444 75.26 -54.77 -22.22
N ILE A 445 74.33 -55.73 -22.33
CA ILE A 445 74.65 -57.16 -22.39
C ILE A 445 75.48 -57.48 -23.64
N ALA A 446 75.16 -56.87 -24.79
CA ALA A 446 75.93 -57.05 -26.01
C ALA A 446 77.37 -56.51 -25.88
N LEU A 447 77.55 -55.35 -25.26
CA LEU A 447 78.87 -54.74 -25.01
C LEU A 447 79.72 -55.56 -24.03
N GLU A 448 79.13 -56.06 -22.94
CA GLU A 448 79.85 -56.93 -21.99
C GLU A 448 80.32 -58.24 -22.63
N ARG A 449 79.52 -58.82 -23.54
CA ARG A 449 79.92 -60.00 -24.31
C ARG A 449 81.08 -59.69 -25.26
N ALA A 450 81.08 -58.52 -25.88
CA ALA A 450 82.17 -58.09 -26.75
C ALA A 450 83.49 -57.88 -25.99
N ALA A 451 83.42 -57.32 -24.78
CA ALA A 451 84.59 -57.19 -23.90
C ALA A 451 85.23 -58.54 -23.52
N LYS A 452 84.47 -59.64 -23.59
CA LYS A 452 84.92 -61.03 -23.33
C LYS A 452 85.41 -61.77 -24.59
N GLY A 453 85.61 -61.06 -25.72
CA GLY A 453 86.23 -61.61 -26.93
C GLY A 453 85.26 -62.19 -27.98
N THR A 454 83.95 -61.91 -27.88
CA THR A 454 82.98 -62.26 -28.94
C THR A 454 82.73 -61.07 -29.88
N PRO A 455 82.42 -61.28 -31.18
CA PRO A 455 82.11 -60.18 -32.08
C PRO A 455 80.81 -59.47 -31.64
N LEU A 456 80.86 -58.14 -31.55
CA LEU A 456 79.75 -57.30 -31.11
C LEU A 456 78.61 -57.34 -32.14
N ILE A 457 77.46 -57.91 -31.78
CA ILE A 457 76.23 -57.86 -32.57
C ILE A 457 75.26 -56.92 -31.86
N VAL A 458 74.94 -55.78 -32.50
CA VAL A 458 73.98 -54.81 -31.95
C VAL A 458 72.56 -55.34 -32.16
N PRO A 459 71.73 -55.46 -31.10
CA PRO A 459 70.33 -55.87 -31.22
C PRO A 459 69.50 -54.90 -32.08
N ALA A 460 68.57 -55.41 -32.90
CA ALA A 460 67.73 -54.60 -33.78
C ALA A 460 66.87 -53.56 -33.04
N SER A 461 66.47 -53.86 -31.80
CA SER A 461 65.78 -52.98 -30.85
C SER A 461 66.53 -51.67 -30.55
N CYS A 462 67.86 -51.64 -30.73
CA CYS A 462 68.69 -50.45 -30.52
C CYS A 462 68.62 -49.45 -31.69
N SER A 463 68.13 -49.87 -32.86
CA SER A 463 67.98 -49.00 -34.04
C SER A 463 66.72 -48.14 -34.03
N GLU A 464 65.73 -48.48 -33.18
CA GLU A 464 64.45 -47.77 -33.09
C GLU A 464 64.52 -46.47 -32.26
N PHE A 465 65.56 -46.30 -31.44
CA PHE A 465 65.74 -45.15 -30.54
C PHE A 465 66.90 -44.27 -31.00
N ILE A 466 66.63 -42.98 -31.21
CA ILE A 466 67.61 -41.99 -31.70
C ILE A 466 68.75 -41.81 -30.69
N GLU A 467 68.44 -41.88 -29.41
CA GLU A 467 69.35 -41.72 -28.28
C GLU A 467 70.40 -42.83 -28.26
N ILE A 468 69.99 -44.08 -28.51
CA ILE A 468 70.86 -45.24 -28.52
C ILE A 468 71.77 -45.20 -29.76
N ASN A 469 71.22 -44.79 -30.90
CA ASN A 469 71.99 -44.64 -32.13
C ASN A 469 73.10 -43.57 -32.00
N ARG A 470 72.80 -42.43 -31.36
CA ARG A 470 73.82 -41.41 -31.07
C ARG A 470 74.95 -41.93 -30.19
N LEU A 471 74.62 -42.76 -29.19
CA LEU A 471 75.59 -43.37 -28.27
C LEU A 471 76.52 -44.36 -29.00
N LEU A 472 75.97 -45.17 -29.92
CA LEU A 472 76.75 -46.07 -30.78
C LEU A 472 77.72 -45.32 -31.69
N VAL A 473 77.28 -44.20 -32.29
CA VAL A 473 78.13 -43.35 -33.14
C VAL A 473 79.26 -42.68 -32.33
N ALA A 474 78.98 -42.21 -31.11
CA ALA A 474 79.97 -41.56 -30.25
C ALA A 474 81.09 -42.52 -29.78
N LEU A 475 80.78 -43.80 -29.59
CA LEU A 475 81.73 -44.83 -29.19
C LEU A 475 82.64 -45.32 -30.33
N ARG A 476 82.56 -44.73 -31.54
CA ARG A 476 83.24 -45.19 -32.78
C ARG A 476 82.99 -46.67 -33.09
N ILE A 477 81.90 -47.24 -32.57
CA ILE A 477 81.41 -48.56 -32.97
C ILE A 477 80.67 -48.33 -34.29
N ASN A 478 81.45 -48.23 -35.37
CA ASN A 478 80.87 -48.30 -36.70
C ASN A 478 80.19 -49.66 -36.81
N SER A 479 78.87 -49.66 -36.92
CA SER A 479 78.03 -50.82 -37.22
C SER A 479 78.29 -51.29 -38.67
N HIS A 480 79.53 -51.62 -39.00
CA HIS A 480 79.90 -52.34 -40.21
C HIS A 480 79.98 -53.82 -39.88
N ASN A 481 78.80 -54.40 -39.70
CA ASN A 481 78.44 -55.73 -40.20
C ASN A 481 77.00 -56.03 -39.80
N VAL A 482 76.06 -55.53 -40.59
CA VAL A 482 74.75 -56.17 -40.75
C VAL A 482 74.56 -56.37 -42.25
N MET A 483 74.97 -57.55 -42.73
CA MET A 483 74.29 -58.13 -43.88
C MET A 483 72.93 -58.62 -43.39
N PRO A 484 71.83 -58.31 -44.10
CA PRO A 484 70.52 -58.85 -43.77
C PRO A 484 70.56 -60.37 -44.01
N VAL A 485 70.34 -61.15 -42.96
CA VAL A 485 70.04 -62.58 -43.13
C VAL A 485 68.67 -62.68 -43.76
N LEU A 486 68.67 -63.12 -45.01
CA LEU A 486 67.50 -63.56 -45.76
C LEU A 486 67.10 -64.98 -45.30
N ASN A 487 65.78 -65.24 -45.34
CA ASN A 487 65.07 -66.53 -45.47
C ASN A 487 64.34 -67.10 -44.23
N PRO A 488 63.31 -67.96 -44.41
CA PRO A 488 62.60 -68.37 -45.65
C PRO A 488 61.08 -68.11 -45.64
N MET A 489 60.50 -68.10 -46.85
CA MET A 489 59.07 -68.20 -47.11
C MET A 489 58.43 -69.44 -46.46
N THR A 490 57.23 -69.28 -45.91
CA THR A 490 56.15 -70.28 -45.97
C THR A 490 54.79 -69.54 -46.05
N PRO A 491 53.74 -70.20 -46.59
CA PRO A 491 52.90 -69.62 -47.63
C PRO A 491 51.59 -68.95 -47.18
N ASN A 492 51.08 -68.14 -48.10
CA ASN A 492 49.84 -67.38 -48.16
C ASN A 492 48.57 -68.17 -47.73
N PRO A 493 47.50 -67.47 -47.30
CA PRO A 493 46.46 -67.23 -48.30
C PRO A 493 45.78 -65.84 -48.24
N GLY A 494 45.46 -65.33 -49.43
CA GLY A 494 44.21 -64.60 -49.66
C GLY A 494 44.28 -63.07 -49.71
N ILE A 495 44.87 -62.53 -50.77
CA ILE A 495 44.47 -61.21 -51.28
C ILE A 495 43.36 -61.45 -52.30
N ASP A 496 42.13 -61.08 -51.94
CA ASP A 496 41.08 -60.77 -52.91
C ASP A 496 40.91 -59.25 -52.98
N ARG A 497 41.39 -58.71 -54.09
CA ARG A 497 40.85 -57.53 -54.79
C ARG A 497 40.85 -57.95 -56.27
N PRO A 498 39.91 -57.52 -57.13
CA PRO A 498 39.33 -56.17 -57.13
C PRO A 498 37.85 -56.09 -57.57
N ASN A 499 37.22 -54.93 -57.35
CA ASN A 499 36.65 -54.15 -58.45
C ASN A 499 35.93 -52.88 -57.97
N THR A 500 36.44 -51.77 -58.48
CA THR A 500 35.71 -50.54 -58.79
C THR A 500 34.52 -50.82 -59.70
N GLN A 501 33.35 -50.25 -59.41
CA GLN A 501 32.54 -49.40 -60.31
C GLN A 501 31.21 -48.93 -59.64
N PRO A 502 30.48 -47.94 -60.21
CA PRO A 502 30.02 -46.75 -59.48
C PRO A 502 28.49 -46.66 -59.28
N LEU A 503 28.06 -45.53 -58.69
CA LEU A 503 26.70 -44.95 -58.60
C LEU A 503 25.61 -45.50 -59.54
N PRO A 504 24.35 -45.36 -59.10
CA PRO A 504 23.36 -44.70 -59.97
C PRO A 504 22.81 -43.37 -59.43
N GLN A 505 22.45 -42.55 -60.40
CA GLN A 505 21.93 -41.19 -60.34
C GLN A 505 20.43 -41.10 -59.98
N HIS A 506 20.07 -39.89 -59.54
CA HIS A 506 18.82 -39.13 -59.74
C HIS A 506 17.51 -39.83 -60.17
N GLN A 507 16.41 -39.52 -59.46
CA GLN A 507 15.34 -38.60 -59.91
C GLN A 507 14.24 -38.49 -58.84
N GLN A 508 14.02 -37.30 -58.27
CA GLN A 508 12.85 -36.44 -58.52
C GLN A 508 11.48 -37.13 -58.48
N ARG A 509 10.67 -36.79 -57.45
CA ARG A 509 9.24 -36.49 -57.59
C ARG A 509 8.67 -35.84 -56.32
N THR A 510 8.38 -34.56 -56.42
CA THR A 510 7.22 -33.87 -55.79
C THR A 510 6.44 -33.24 -56.96
N PRO A 511 5.21 -32.73 -56.82
CA PRO A 511 4.19 -32.87 -55.77
C PRO A 511 2.79 -33.21 -56.35
N ALA A 512 1.79 -33.50 -55.51
CA ALA A 512 0.38 -33.25 -55.86
C ALA A 512 -0.50 -33.07 -54.62
N ARG A 513 -1.54 -32.26 -54.79
CA ARG A 513 -2.31 -31.47 -53.82
C ARG A 513 -3.78 -31.92 -53.88
N MET A 514 -4.46 -32.04 -52.73
CA MET A 514 -5.93 -31.91 -52.50
C MET A 514 -6.15 -32.03 -50.98
N VAL A 515 -6.65 -31.07 -50.19
CA VAL A 515 -7.92 -30.30 -50.20
C VAL A 515 -9.14 -31.12 -49.71
N THR A 516 -9.63 -30.71 -48.53
CA THR A 516 -10.99 -30.80 -47.93
C THR A 516 -11.62 -32.14 -47.55
N GLY A 517 -12.26 -32.17 -46.37
CA GLY A 517 -13.36 -33.10 -46.10
C GLY A 517 -13.64 -33.35 -44.62
N SER A 518 -14.75 -32.83 -44.14
CA SER A 518 -15.30 -32.89 -42.78
C SER A 518 -15.92 -34.24 -42.37
N THR A 519 -16.38 -34.28 -41.11
CA THR A 519 -17.48 -35.06 -40.50
C THR A 519 -17.25 -36.51 -40.06
N GLY A 520 -17.57 -36.78 -38.78
CA GLY A 520 -17.53 -38.10 -38.16
C GLY A 520 -17.92 -38.11 -36.67
N THR A 521 -19.15 -37.69 -36.38
CA THR A 521 -19.94 -37.89 -35.14
C THR A 521 -19.85 -39.31 -34.53
N ARG A 522 -19.68 -39.49 -33.20
CA ARG A 522 -20.68 -39.84 -32.12
C ARG A 522 -20.05 -40.90 -31.17
N PRO A 523 -20.62 -41.29 -30.00
CA PRO A 523 -21.68 -40.69 -29.16
C PRO A 523 -21.38 -40.66 -27.63
N PHE A 524 -22.23 -39.93 -26.90
CA PHE A 524 -22.49 -40.01 -25.45
C PHE A 524 -22.96 -41.41 -24.98
N PRO A 525 -23.02 -41.65 -23.65
CA PRO A 525 -24.37 -41.66 -23.06
C PRO A 525 -24.52 -40.84 -21.77
N ALA A 526 -25.76 -40.42 -21.56
CA ALA A 526 -26.31 -39.66 -20.44
C ALA A 526 -26.87 -40.59 -19.36
N SER A 527 -27.03 -40.08 -18.12
CA SER A 527 -28.28 -40.13 -17.30
C SER A 527 -28.01 -39.71 -15.84
N GLY A 528 -28.83 -38.79 -15.29
CA GLY A 528 -28.91 -38.41 -13.87
C GLY A 528 -29.74 -39.42 -13.05
N PRO A 529 -30.49 -39.05 -11.98
CA PRO A 529 -30.66 -37.76 -11.29
C PRO A 529 -30.44 -37.83 -9.75
N LEU A 530 -30.62 -36.69 -9.07
CA LEU A 530 -30.66 -36.47 -7.60
C LEU A 530 -31.67 -37.36 -6.85
N PRO A 531 -31.54 -37.51 -5.51
CA PRO A 531 -32.49 -36.79 -4.64
C PRO A 531 -31.98 -36.31 -3.26
N GLU A 532 -32.62 -35.23 -2.82
CA GLU A 532 -33.20 -34.92 -1.49
C GLU A 532 -32.37 -34.85 -0.18
N THR A 533 -32.58 -33.72 0.48
CA THR A 533 -32.34 -33.37 1.90
C THR A 533 -33.05 -34.31 2.89
N PRO A 534 -32.59 -34.32 4.16
CA PRO A 534 -33.50 -33.91 5.22
C PRO A 534 -32.88 -32.99 6.28
N VAL A 535 -33.77 -32.19 6.87
CA VAL A 535 -33.60 -31.29 8.02
C VAL A 535 -33.51 -32.10 9.32
N SER A 536 -32.59 -31.76 10.24
CA SER A 536 -32.83 -31.78 11.71
C SER A 536 -31.62 -31.31 12.53
N GLY A 537 -31.86 -30.30 13.40
CA GLY A 537 -31.39 -30.21 14.80
C GLY A 537 -29.89 -30.06 15.12
N PRO A 538 -29.49 -29.12 16.02
CA PRO A 538 -28.08 -28.88 16.36
C PRO A 538 -27.60 -29.84 17.47
N PRO A 539 -26.32 -30.29 17.47
CA PRO A 539 -25.73 -30.87 18.65
C PRO A 539 -24.88 -29.84 19.41
N GLN A 540 -25.32 -29.66 20.65
CA GLN A 540 -24.63 -29.31 21.88
C GLN A 540 -23.09 -29.38 21.89
N GLN A 541 -22.55 -28.38 22.59
CA GLN A 541 -21.26 -28.37 23.27
C GLN A 541 -20.91 -29.73 23.87
N THR A 542 -19.79 -30.30 23.42
CA THR A 542 -19.03 -31.28 24.20
C THR A 542 -17.56 -30.87 24.22
N SER A 543 -17.09 -30.60 25.43
CA SER A 543 -15.70 -30.36 25.78
C SER A 543 -14.85 -31.59 25.49
N VAL A 544 -13.80 -31.44 24.69
CA VAL A 544 -12.70 -32.41 24.65
C VAL A 544 -11.39 -31.65 24.90
N ASN A 545 -10.82 -31.93 26.07
CA ASN A 545 -9.49 -31.53 26.49
C ASN A 545 -8.44 -32.04 25.49
N GLY A 546 -7.80 -31.12 24.77
CA GLY A 546 -6.66 -31.38 23.90
C GLY A 546 -5.36 -30.88 24.52
N LEU A 547 -4.50 -31.83 24.87
CA LEU A 547 -3.04 -31.83 24.92
C LEU A 547 -2.23 -30.54 25.23
N ARG A 548 -1.36 -30.70 26.23
CA ARG A 548 -0.20 -29.86 26.58
C ARG A 548 0.76 -29.64 25.40
N PRO A 549 1.36 -28.45 25.26
CA PRO A 549 2.64 -28.26 24.58
C PRO A 549 3.82 -28.42 25.55
N PHE A 550 4.89 -29.10 25.09
CA PHE A 550 6.19 -29.16 25.75
C PHE A 550 6.92 -27.80 25.73
N PRO A 551 7.80 -27.49 26.71
CA PRO A 551 8.50 -26.21 26.82
C PRO A 551 9.87 -26.26 26.15
N THR A 552 10.27 -25.16 25.50
CA THR A 552 11.69 -24.87 25.23
C THR A 552 12.08 -23.55 25.89
N SER A 553 12.99 -23.69 26.86
CA SER A 553 13.96 -22.68 27.29
C SER A 553 14.77 -22.16 26.09
N GLY A 554 15.47 -21.03 26.08
CA GLY A 554 15.84 -20.06 27.09
C GLY A 554 16.70 -19.00 26.37
N SER A 555 16.68 -17.79 26.94
CA SER A 555 17.33 -16.55 26.50
C SER A 555 18.83 -16.61 26.21
N LEU A 556 19.28 -15.89 25.17
CA LEU A 556 20.69 -15.50 24.93
C LEU A 556 20.86 -13.96 25.10
N PRO A 557 21.99 -13.47 25.66
CA PRO A 557 22.21 -12.05 26.01
C PRO A 557 22.90 -11.24 24.87
N PRO A 558 23.02 -9.88 24.96
CA PRO A 558 23.39 -9.02 23.83
C PRO A 558 24.92 -8.86 23.65
N PRO A 559 25.41 -8.44 22.46
CA PRO A 559 26.83 -8.21 22.23
C PRO A 559 27.28 -6.76 22.55
N LEU A 560 28.50 -6.64 23.10
CA LEU A 560 29.22 -5.40 23.33
C LEU A 560 29.82 -4.79 22.04
N PRO A 561 30.09 -3.48 21.99
CA PRO A 561 30.52 -2.76 20.78
C PRO A 561 32.05 -2.63 20.68
N GLY A 562 32.56 -2.73 19.45
CA GLY A 562 33.89 -2.22 19.11
C GLY A 562 34.60 -3.03 18.04
N LEU A 563 34.65 -2.51 16.81
CA LEU A 563 35.86 -2.46 15.98
C LEU A 563 35.58 -1.68 14.68
N ARG A 564 36.42 -0.66 14.48
CA ARG A 564 36.48 0.28 13.36
C ARG A 564 36.59 -0.44 12.01
N ARG A 565 35.84 0.01 11.00
CA ARG A 565 36.20 -0.18 9.58
C ARG A 565 36.94 1.07 9.07
N LEU A 566 38.14 0.86 8.54
CA LEU A 566 38.88 1.79 7.69
C LEU A 566 38.33 1.77 6.26
N PRO A 567 38.44 2.86 5.48
CA PRO A 567 37.98 2.94 4.09
C PRO A 567 39.13 2.72 3.09
N THR A 568 38.84 2.10 1.94
CA THR A 568 39.75 2.10 0.79
C THR A 568 38.97 2.21 -0.52
N SER A 569 39.22 3.35 -1.19
CA SER A 569 39.43 3.61 -2.64
C SER A 569 38.49 2.98 -3.68
N GLY A 570 38.06 3.68 -4.72
CA GLY A 570 38.53 4.97 -5.23
C GLY A 570 37.68 5.45 -6.40
N THR A 571 37.66 6.77 -6.57
CA THR A 571 36.96 7.47 -7.64
C THR A 571 38.01 8.22 -8.46
N PHE A 572 38.05 7.95 -9.76
CA PHE A 572 38.87 8.64 -10.75
C PHE A 572 38.48 10.13 -10.80
N GLN A 573 39.44 11.04 -10.63
CA GLN A 573 39.25 12.46 -10.93
C GLN A 573 40.35 12.96 -11.85
N LYS A 574 39.87 13.62 -12.89
CA LYS A 574 40.55 14.12 -14.08
C LYS A 574 41.29 15.43 -13.75
N ILE A 575 42.50 15.51 -14.27
CA ILE A 575 43.40 16.68 -14.27
C ILE A 575 42.78 17.77 -15.16
N ASP A 576 42.83 19.02 -14.71
CA ASP A 576 43.05 20.19 -15.58
C ASP A 576 43.74 21.32 -14.78
N GLU A 577 44.79 21.85 -15.40
CA GLU A 577 45.77 22.81 -14.91
C GLU A 577 45.35 24.28 -15.09
N HIS A 578 45.88 25.11 -14.19
CA HIS A 578 46.35 26.50 -14.36
C HIS A 578 45.60 27.47 -15.30
N SER A 579 44.99 28.52 -14.74
CA SER A 579 45.70 29.79 -14.44
C SER A 579 44.84 30.74 -13.60
#